data_AF-A0A2V9PTF8-F1
#
_entry.id   AF-A0A2V9PTF8-F1
#
_cell.length_a   1.000
_cell.length_b   1.000
_cell.length_c   1.000
_cell.angle_alpha   90.00
_cell.angle_beta   90.00
_cell.angle_gamma   90.00
#
_symmetry.space_group_name_H-M   'P 1'
#
loop_
_entity.id
_entity.type
_entity.pdbx_description
1 polymer ?
#
loop_
_entity_poly.entity_id
_entity_poly.type
_entity_poly.pdbx_seq_one_letter_code
_entity_poly.pdbx_strand_id
1 'polypeptide(L)'
;KISIYKTGKFLDFCRGPHIPSTGKIKAFKLLNIAGAYWLGDEKNPQLQRIYGTSFFSKKDLDAYLHQIEEAKKRDHRVLGKQLDLFSIQELA
;
A
#
# COMPACT_ATOMS: atom_id res chain seq x y z
N LYS A 1 14.05 -11.88 23.75
CA LYS A 1 12.68 -12.04 24.34
C LYS A 1 11.67 -11.80 23.20
N ILE A 2 10.77 -12.74 22.94
CA ILE A 2 9.74 -12.61 21.88
C ILE A 2 8.51 -11.94 22.50
N SER A 3 7.90 -11.00 21.77
CA SER A 3 6.67 -10.31 22.15
C SER A 3 5.52 -10.69 21.23
N ILE A 4 4.30 -10.69 21.75
CA ILE A 4 3.09 -10.97 21.00
C ILE A 4 2.12 -9.82 21.20
N TYR A 5 1.60 -9.29 20.10
CA TYR A 5 0.52 -8.32 20.08
C TYR A 5 -0.84 -9.03 19.96
N LYS A 6 -1.81 -8.66 20.79
CA LYS A 6 -3.16 -9.25 20.78
C LYS A 6 -4.22 -8.15 20.65
N THR A 7 -5.08 -8.26 19.64
CA THR A 7 -6.28 -7.42 19.48
C THR A 7 -7.51 -8.30 19.36
N GLY A 8 -8.27 -8.46 20.45
CA GLY A 8 -9.43 -9.35 20.47
C GLY A 8 -9.02 -10.80 20.16
N LYS A 9 -9.48 -11.34 19.02
CA LYS A 9 -9.13 -12.68 18.52
C LYS A 9 -7.86 -12.70 17.64
N PHE A 10 -7.38 -11.53 17.22
CA PHE A 10 -6.20 -11.42 16.37
C PHE A 10 -4.92 -11.43 17.21
N LEU A 11 -3.94 -12.21 16.77
CA LEU A 11 -2.61 -12.33 17.36
C LEU A 11 -1.56 -12.06 16.28
N ASP A 12 -0.56 -11.26 16.61
CA ASP A 12 0.54 -10.92 15.70
C ASP A 12 1.87 -10.88 16.46
N PHE A 13 2.97 -11.22 15.78
CA PHE A 13 4.32 -11.27 16.34
C PHE A 13 5.09 -9.95 16.15
N CYS A 14 4.38 -8.83 16.25
CA CYS A 14 4.98 -7.51 16.17
C CYS A 14 5.62 -7.09 17.50
N ARG A 15 6.72 -6.32 17.41
CA ARG A 15 7.43 -5.77 18.58
C ARG A 15 6.86 -4.43 19.07
N GLY A 16 6.01 -3.77 18.28
CA GLY A 16 5.40 -2.49 18.62
C GLY A 16 6.36 -1.30 18.59
N PRO A 17 5.92 -0.11 19.05
CA PRO A 17 4.70 0.15 19.84
C PRO A 17 3.41 0.14 18.99
N HIS A 18 2.29 -0.24 19.63
CA HIS A 18 0.95 -0.19 19.03
C HIS A 18 0.11 0.92 19.66
N ILE A 19 -0.91 1.36 18.94
CA ILE A 19 -1.88 2.34 19.45
C ILE A 19 -2.69 1.70 20.60
N PRO A 20 -3.00 2.43 21.69
CA PRO A 20 -3.70 1.86 22.85
C PRO A 20 -5.10 1.31 22.58
N SER A 21 -5.77 1.76 21.51
CA SER A 21 -7.11 1.31 21.13
C SER A 21 -7.34 1.48 19.64
N THR A 22 -7.99 0.49 19.02
CA THR A 22 -8.36 0.50 17.60
C THR A 22 -9.33 1.62 17.25
N GLY A 23 -10.16 2.10 18.20
CA GLY A 23 -11.10 3.21 17.98
C GLY A 23 -10.42 4.56 17.70
N LYS A 24 -9.10 4.66 17.92
CA LYS A 24 -8.31 5.84 17.54
C LYS A 24 -7.94 5.85 16.05
N ILE A 25 -8.02 4.71 15.37
CA ILE A 25 -7.77 4.59 13.93
C ILE A 25 -9.05 4.99 13.21
N LYS A 26 -9.11 6.22 12.71
CA LYS A 26 -10.30 6.76 12.05
C LYS A 26 -10.13 6.96 10.54
N ALA A 27 -9.04 7.60 10.13
CA ALA A 27 -8.81 7.94 8.73
C ALA A 27 -7.78 6.97 8.11
N PHE A 28 -8.27 5.88 7.52
CA PHE A 28 -7.43 4.94 6.78
C PHE A 28 -8.06 4.59 5.42
N LYS A 29 -7.24 4.21 4.45
CA LYS A 29 -7.69 3.83 3.10
C LYS A 29 -6.78 2.74 2.52
N LEU A 30 -7.39 1.71 1.91
CA LEU A 30 -6.69 0.74 1.07
C LEU A 30 -6.44 1.35 -0.32
N LEU A 31 -5.23 1.16 -0.85
CA LEU A 31 -4.76 1.80 -2.06
C LEU A 31 -4.78 0.83 -3.25
N ASN A 32 -3.95 -0.21 -3.21
CA ASN A 32 -3.75 -1.13 -4.32
C ASN A 32 -3.22 -2.49 -3.82
N ILE A 33 -3.37 -3.50 -4.67
CA ILE A 33 -2.88 -4.86 -4.45
C ILE A 33 -1.67 -5.08 -5.36
N ALA A 34 -0.68 -5.80 -4.88
CA ALA A 34 0.47 -6.25 -5.66
C ALA A 34 0.83 -7.70 -5.33
N GLY A 35 1.48 -8.38 -6.27
CA GLY A 35 2.19 -9.62 -5.98
C GLY A 35 3.56 -9.29 -5.39
N ALA A 36 3.99 -10.08 -4.40
CA ALA A 36 5.32 -10.00 -3.84
C ALA A 36 5.85 -11.41 -3.52
N TYR A 37 7.16 -11.55 -3.47
CA TYR A 37 7.79 -12.82 -3.11
C TYR A 37 8.46 -12.71 -1.75
N TRP A 38 8.54 -13.83 -1.02
CA TRP A 38 9.24 -13.87 0.26
C TRP A 38 10.71 -13.50 0.05
N LEU A 39 11.19 -12.51 0.81
CA LEU A 39 12.54 -11.92 0.69
C LEU A 39 12.89 -11.41 -0.73
N GLY A 40 11.90 -11.25 -1.60
CA GLY A 40 12.11 -10.88 -3.01
C GLY A 40 12.63 -12.01 -3.90
N ASP A 41 12.66 -13.25 -3.41
CA ASP A 41 13.11 -14.42 -4.18
C ASP A 41 11.95 -15.08 -4.93
N GLU A 42 11.99 -14.99 -6.25
CA GLU A 42 11.00 -15.49 -7.22
C GLU A 42 10.78 -17.00 -7.19
N LYS A 43 11.72 -17.77 -6.60
CA LYS A 43 11.56 -19.22 -6.41
C LYS A 43 10.55 -19.55 -5.32
N ASN A 44 10.25 -18.60 -4.45
CA ASN A 44 9.27 -18.77 -3.39
C ASN A 44 7.84 -18.59 -3.94
N PRO A 45 6.83 -19.10 -3.22
CA PRO A 45 5.43 -18.84 -3.57
C PRO A 45 5.12 -17.34 -3.63
N GLN A 46 4.33 -16.94 -4.61
CA GLN A 46 3.85 -15.57 -4.72
C GLN A 46 2.86 -15.26 -3.58
N LEU A 47 3.13 -14.19 -2.85
CA LEU A 47 2.30 -13.64 -1.79
C LEU A 47 1.50 -12.45 -2.30
N GLN A 48 0.31 -12.24 -1.74
CA GLN A 48 -0.52 -11.08 -2.01
C GLN A 48 -0.18 -9.96 -1.02
N ARG A 49 0.22 -8.80 -1.53
CA ARG A 49 0.52 -7.61 -0.74
C ARG A 49 -0.59 -6.58 -0.95
N ILE A 50 -1.20 -6.14 0.15
CA ILE A 50 -2.22 -5.09 0.16
C ILE A 50 -1.58 -3.82 0.71
N TYR A 51 -1.55 -2.75 -0.08
CA TYR A 51 -1.10 -1.43 0.35
C TYR A 51 -2.26 -0.62 0.91
N GLY A 52 -1.99 0.12 1.98
CA GLY A 52 -2.93 1.05 2.60
C GLY A 52 -2.18 2.17 3.30
N THR A 53 -2.89 3.25 3.61
CA THR A 53 -2.38 4.41 4.33
C THR A 53 -3.33 4.81 5.45
N SER A 54 -2.81 5.49 6.47
CA SER A 54 -3.57 5.94 7.64
C SER A 54 -3.04 7.28 8.15
N PHE A 55 -3.94 8.17 8.55
CA PHE A 55 -3.65 9.50 9.08
C PHE A 55 -4.45 9.76 10.36
N PHE A 56 -4.03 10.78 11.12
CA PHE A 56 -4.75 11.20 12.33
C PHE A 56 -6.06 11.92 12.01
N SER A 57 -6.10 12.69 10.92
CA SER A 57 -7.28 13.43 10.48
C SER A 57 -7.73 13.00 9.09
N LYS A 58 -9.03 13.13 8.82
CA LYS A 58 -9.59 12.86 7.49
C LYS A 58 -9.07 13.86 6.44
N LYS A 59 -8.85 15.11 6.85
CA LYS A 59 -8.32 16.17 5.97
C LYS A 59 -6.94 15.80 5.41
N ASP A 60 -6.05 15.25 6.25
CA ASP A 60 -4.71 14.86 5.82
C ASP A 60 -4.76 13.65 4.87
N LEU A 61 -5.65 12.69 5.17
CA LEU A 61 -5.89 11.56 4.28
C LEU A 61 -6.38 12.03 2.90
N ASP A 62 -7.38 12.91 2.86
CA ASP A 62 -7.95 13.41 1.61
C ASP A 62 -6.91 14.22 0.81
N ALA A 63 -6.10 15.04 1.49
CA ALA A 63 -5.00 15.77 0.86
C ALA A 63 -3.93 14.84 0.27
N TYR A 64 -3.60 13.74 0.97
CA TYR A 64 -2.66 12.73 0.48
C TYR A 64 -3.23 11.96 -0.72
N LEU A 65 -4.51 11.59 -0.69
CA LEU A 65 -5.16 10.91 -1.82
C LEU A 65 -5.19 11.81 -3.05
N HIS A 66 -5.48 13.10 -2.89
CA HIS A 66 -5.42 14.08 -3.98
C HIS A 66 -4.00 14.16 -4.59
N GLN A 67 -2.95 14.16 -3.77
CA GLN A 67 -1.57 14.14 -4.26
C GLN A 67 -1.24 12.86 -5.05
N ILE A 68 -1.73 11.70 -4.60
CA ILE A 68 -1.57 10.43 -5.35
C ILE A 68 -2.26 10.51 -6.70
N GLU A 69 -3.48 11.05 -6.77
CA GLU A 69 -4.21 11.20 -8.03
C GLU A 69 -3.49 12.14 -8.99
N GLU A 70 -2.98 13.26 -8.49
CA GLU A 70 -2.18 14.20 -9.25
C GLU A 70 -0.87 13.59 -9.75
N ALA A 71 -0.22 12.74 -8.96
CA ALA A 71 0.96 11.99 -9.39
C ALA A 71 0.63 10.96 -10.49
N LYS A 72 -0.49 10.23 -10.36
CA LYS A 72 -0.94 9.25 -11.36
C LYS A 72 -1.24 9.90 -12.72
N LYS A 73 -1.83 11.09 -12.74
CA LYS A 73 -2.08 11.85 -13.98
C LYS A 73 -0.79 12.25 -14.69
N ARG A 74 0.31 12.38 -13.96
CA ARG A 74 1.63 12.81 -14.48
C ARG A 74 2.59 11.64 -14.72
N ASP A 75 2.11 10.41 -14.63
CA ASP A 75 2.93 9.22 -14.92
C ASP A 75 3.29 9.19 -16.41
N HIS A 76 4.58 9.16 -16.73
CA HIS A 76 5.09 9.12 -18.11
C HIS A 76 4.57 7.92 -18.91
N ARG A 77 4.22 6.81 -18.26
CA ARG A 77 3.64 5.63 -18.93
C ARG A 77 2.20 5.88 -19.37
N VAL A 78 1.45 6.65 -18.57
CA VAL A 78 0.07 7.03 -18.89
C VAL A 78 0.08 8.11 -19.97
N LEU A 79 0.87 9.18 -19.77
CA LEU A 79 0.98 10.27 -20.72
C LEU A 79 1.59 9.82 -22.06
N GLY A 80 2.63 8.98 -22.03
CA GLY A 80 3.26 8.43 -23.22
C GLY A 80 2.28 7.66 -24.11
N LYS A 81 1.36 6.90 -23.51
CA LYS A 81 0.28 6.22 -24.22
C LYS A 81 -0.81 7.18 -24.73
N GLN A 82 -1.20 8.18 -23.93
CA GLN A 82 -2.24 9.15 -24.31
C GLN A 82 -1.82 10.10 -25.42
N LEU A 83 -0.54 10.46 -25.44
CA LEU A 83 0.06 11.38 -26.41
C LEU A 83 0.77 10.65 -27.57
N ASP A 84 0.64 9.32 -27.63
CA ASP A 84 1.25 8.46 -28.65
C ASP A 84 2.77 8.70 -28.85
N LEU A 85 3.49 8.89 -27.74
CA LEU A 85 4.92 9.20 -27.75
C LEU A 85 5.78 7.94 -27.88
N PHE A 86 5.36 6.86 -27.24
CA PHE A 86 6.01 5.56 -27.31
C PHE A 86 5.02 4.44 -26.97
N SER A 87 5.29 3.25 -27.52
CA SER A 87 4.55 2.03 -27.21
C SER A 87 5.52 0.97 -26.70
N ILE A 88 5.14 0.29 -25.62
CA ILE A 88 5.87 -0.87 -25.11
C ILE A 88 5.22 -2.10 -25.74
N GLN A 89 5.92 -2.75 -26.66
CA GLN A 89 5.49 -4.01 -27.26
C GLN A 89 6.11 -5.16 -26.47
N GLU A 90 5.26 -6.11 -26.08
CA GLU A 90 5.67 -7.41 -25.54
C GLU A 90 6.10 -8.25 -26.74
N LEU A 91 7.36 -8.12 -27.17
CA LEU A 91 7.87 -8.95 -28.26
C LEU A 91 7.89 -10.40 -27.77
N ALA A 92 7.02 -11.22 -28.35
CA ALA A 92 6.95 -12.68 -28.18
C ALA A 92 8.10 -13.38 -28.90
#